data_AF-A0A349LSP1-F1
#
_entry.id   AF-A0A349LSP1-F1
#
_cell.length_a   1.000
_cell.length_b   1.000
_cell.length_c   1.000
_cell.angle_alpha   90.00
_cell.angle_beta   90.00
_cell.angle_gamma   90.00
#
_symmetry.space_group_name_H-M   'P 1'
#
loop_
_entity.id
_entity.type
_entity.pdbx_description
1 polymer ?
#
loop_
_entity_poly.entity_id
_entity_poly.type
_entity_poly.pdbx_seq_one_letter_code
_entity_poly.pdbx_strand_id
1 'polypeptide(L)'
;MNLEIEAAARMFAVKYGAVELSELIAWADAIILKLETPPTELFDISLAKSLSQTVSALNELSIGALSNKPELSKAIFGILHNYLNSENPNYERISKALFDMYMENLIPDSESGQYMVSYWDELDLAELGYYGDVEDIKSSMRNLLKEKMR
;
A
#
# COMPACT_ATOMS: atom_id res chain seq x y z
N MET A 1 -2.87 -5.22 16.50
CA MET A 1 -2.23 -4.20 15.65
C MET A 1 -0.75 -4.47 15.68
N ASN A 2 -0.16 -4.93 14.57
CA ASN A 2 1.27 -5.19 14.50
C ASN A 2 1.95 -3.97 13.87
N LEU A 3 2.74 -3.25 14.68
CA LEU A 3 3.39 -2.01 14.26
C LEU A 3 4.36 -2.24 13.08
N GLU A 4 5.06 -3.37 13.06
CA GLU A 4 6.02 -3.71 12.02
C GLU A 4 5.33 -3.83 10.65
N ILE A 5 4.18 -4.51 10.64
CA ILE A 5 3.37 -4.72 9.44
C ILE A 5 2.80 -3.40 8.93
N GLU A 6 2.26 -2.58 9.82
CA GLU A 6 1.72 -1.26 9.47
C GLU A 6 2.79 -0.33 8.89
N ALA A 7 3.98 -0.30 9.51
CA ALA A 7 5.11 0.49 9.02
C ALA A 7 5.58 0.01 7.64
N ALA A 8 5.73 -1.31 7.45
CA ALA A 8 6.10 -1.90 6.17
C ALA A 8 5.07 -1.60 5.07
N ALA A 9 3.77 -1.75 5.37
CA ALA A 9 2.70 -1.50 4.42
C ALA A 9 2.66 -0.03 3.99
N ARG A 10 2.86 0.89 4.93
CA ARG A 10 2.94 2.33 4.64
C ARG A 10 4.18 2.69 3.85
N MET A 11 5.34 2.12 4.19
CA MET A 11 6.57 2.30 3.41
C MET A 11 6.37 1.86 1.95
N PHE A 12 5.72 0.71 1.74
CA PHE A 12 5.37 0.24 0.41
C PHE A 12 4.45 1.23 -0.32
N ALA A 13 3.38 1.68 0.34
CA ALA A 13 2.42 2.60 -0.26
C ALA A 13 3.00 3.99 -0.59
N VAL A 14 3.95 4.48 0.22
CA VAL A 14 4.68 5.74 -0.03
C VAL A 14 5.46 5.68 -1.35
N LYS A 15 6.07 4.52 -1.68
CA LYS A 15 6.81 4.33 -2.95
C LYS A 15 5.96 4.65 -4.18
N TYR A 16 4.65 4.37 -4.11
CA TYR A 16 3.70 4.62 -5.22
C TYR A 16 2.87 5.90 -5.02
N GLY A 17 3.18 6.70 -4.00
CA GLY A 17 2.43 7.92 -3.68
C GLY A 17 0.97 7.66 -3.30
N ALA A 18 0.69 6.47 -2.73
CA ALA A 18 -0.64 6.09 -2.24
C ALA A 18 -0.90 6.58 -0.80
N VAL A 19 0.11 7.16 -0.15
CA VAL A 19 0.05 7.75 1.19
C VAL A 19 0.81 9.06 1.18
N GLU A 20 0.19 10.11 1.69
CA GLU A 20 0.85 11.41 1.87
C GLU A 20 1.56 11.54 3.22
N LEU A 21 2.43 12.55 3.34
CA LEU A 21 3.16 12.82 4.60
C LEU A 21 2.20 13.13 5.76
N SER A 22 1.13 13.87 5.50
CA SER A 22 0.10 14.22 6.48
C SER A 22 -0.57 12.98 7.07
N GLU A 23 -0.86 11.98 6.25
CA GLU A 23 -1.41 10.69 6.68
C GLU A 23 -0.43 9.88 7.52
N LEU A 24 0.87 9.89 7.17
CA LEU A 24 1.92 9.25 7.97
C LEU A 24 2.05 9.89 9.36
N ILE A 25 2.08 11.21 9.41
CA ILE A 25 2.16 11.97 10.67
C ILE A 25 0.93 11.64 11.53
N ALA A 26 -0.27 11.73 10.96
CA ALA A 26 -1.51 11.43 11.69
C ALA A 26 -1.55 9.98 12.21
N TRP A 27 -1.05 9.02 11.43
CA TRP A 27 -0.90 7.63 11.86
C TRP A 27 0.08 7.48 13.02
N ALA A 28 1.26 8.10 12.92
CA ALA A 28 2.27 8.06 13.97
C ALA A 28 1.75 8.67 15.27
N ASP A 29 1.15 9.86 15.20
CA ASP A 29 0.53 10.55 16.35
C ASP A 29 -0.54 9.69 17.03
N ALA A 30 -1.41 9.06 16.23
CA ALA A 30 -2.46 8.19 16.74
C ALA A 30 -1.91 6.95 17.47
N ILE A 31 -0.71 6.47 17.12
CA ILE A 31 -0.04 5.36 17.81
C ILE A 31 0.69 5.86 19.05
N ILE A 32 1.42 6.98 18.96
CA ILE A 32 2.11 7.61 20.08
C ILE A 32 1.15 7.83 21.25
N LEU A 33 -0.06 8.33 20.98
CA LEU A 33 -1.09 8.57 22.00
C LEU A 33 -1.64 7.30 22.66
N LYS A 34 -1.47 6.12 22.04
CA LYS A 34 -2.02 4.85 22.53
C LYS A 34 -0.99 4.01 23.29
N LEU A 35 0.30 4.22 23.05
CA LEU A 35 1.37 3.45 23.67
C LEU A 35 1.88 4.14 24.92
N GLU A 36 2.10 3.39 26.00
CA GLU A 36 2.75 3.92 27.20
C GLU A 36 4.23 4.25 26.95
N THR A 37 4.90 3.43 26.13
CA THR A 37 6.29 3.62 25.71
C THR A 37 6.41 3.49 24.18
N PRO A 38 6.07 4.54 23.42
CA PRO A 38 6.17 4.52 21.97
C PRO A 38 7.64 4.49 21.51
N PRO A 39 7.96 3.74 20.43
CA PRO A 39 9.28 3.77 19.81
C PRO A 39 9.68 5.17 19.33
N THR A 40 10.98 5.48 19.38
CA THR A 40 11.52 6.80 19.01
C THR A 40 11.23 7.14 17.55
N GLU A 41 11.23 6.13 16.70
CA GLU A 41 11.05 6.21 15.26
C GLU A 41 9.65 6.76 14.91
N LEU A 42 8.63 6.55 15.77
CA LEU A 42 7.33 7.17 15.59
C LEU A 42 7.37 8.69 15.76
N PHE A 43 8.20 9.21 16.68
CA PHE A 43 8.39 10.64 16.83
C PHE A 43 9.13 11.24 15.64
N ASP A 44 10.10 10.52 15.08
CA ASP A 44 10.81 10.95 13.87
C ASP A 44 9.83 11.10 12.69
N ILE A 45 8.85 10.21 12.58
CA ILE A 45 7.78 10.31 11.56
C ILE A 45 6.85 11.48 11.86
N SER A 46 6.40 11.64 13.11
CA SER A 46 5.50 12.72 13.54
C SER A 46 6.09 14.12 13.29
N LEU A 47 7.40 14.27 13.47
CA LEU A 47 8.12 15.54 13.32
C LEU A 47 8.69 15.75 11.90
N ALA A 48 8.49 14.81 10.98
CA ALA A 48 9.03 14.87 9.64
C ALA A 48 8.44 16.04 8.83
N LYS A 49 9.29 16.67 8.02
CA LYS A 49 8.92 17.77 7.11
C LYS A 49 8.85 17.33 5.65
N SER A 50 9.30 16.11 5.35
CA SER A 50 9.25 15.52 4.02
C SER A 50 9.14 13.99 4.11
N LEU A 51 8.55 13.35 3.09
CA LEU A 51 8.48 11.88 3.00
C LEU A 51 9.87 11.22 3.06
N SER A 52 10.90 11.88 2.53
CA SER A 52 12.26 11.34 2.60
C SER A 52 12.79 11.17 4.03
N GLN A 53 12.34 12.02 4.96
CA GLN A 53 12.76 11.95 6.37
C GLN A 53 12.11 10.77 7.10
N THR A 54 10.96 10.29 6.63
CA THR A 54 10.25 9.17 7.27
C THR A 54 10.82 7.80 6.87
N VAL A 55 11.61 7.72 5.80
CA VAL A 55 12.07 6.44 5.21
C VAL A 55 12.89 5.62 6.20
N SER A 56 13.89 6.22 6.85
CA SER A 56 14.74 5.50 7.81
C SER A 56 13.94 4.97 8.99
N ALA A 57 13.07 5.81 9.57
CA ALA A 57 12.21 5.44 10.70
C ALA A 57 11.21 4.34 10.33
N LEU A 58 10.55 4.44 9.16
CA LEU A 58 9.66 3.38 8.66
C LEU A 58 10.41 2.07 8.43
N ASN A 59 11.63 2.13 7.90
CA ASN A 59 12.44 0.94 7.68
C ASN A 59 12.81 0.25 8.99
N GLU A 60 13.23 1.01 10.02
CA GLU A 60 13.53 0.48 11.35
C GLU A 60 12.30 -0.11 12.03
N LEU A 61 11.14 0.56 11.94
CA LEU A 61 9.88 0.03 12.46
C LEU A 61 9.42 -1.23 11.72
N SER A 62 9.75 -1.37 10.43
CA SER A 62 9.32 -2.49 9.59
C SER A 62 10.11 -3.79 9.78
N ILE A 63 11.16 -3.77 10.61
CA ILE A 63 11.99 -4.96 10.87
C ILE A 63 11.10 -6.08 11.41
N GLY A 64 11.07 -7.22 10.72
CA GLY A 64 10.25 -8.37 11.11
C GLY A 64 8.94 -8.53 10.34
N ALA A 65 8.48 -7.49 9.62
CA ALA A 65 7.20 -7.54 8.89
C ALA A 65 7.09 -8.69 7.87
N LEU A 66 8.20 -9.04 7.21
CA LEU A 66 8.25 -10.13 6.22
C LEU A 66 8.06 -11.52 6.84
N SER A 67 8.11 -11.66 8.17
CA SER A 67 7.81 -12.93 8.85
C SER A 67 6.33 -13.33 8.69
N ASN A 68 5.45 -12.37 8.40
CA ASN A 68 4.02 -12.60 8.19
C ASN A 68 3.53 -11.90 6.90
N LYS A 69 3.98 -12.44 5.76
CA LYS A 69 3.61 -11.95 4.42
C LYS A 69 2.09 -11.86 4.18
N PRO A 70 1.25 -12.82 4.62
CA PRO A 70 -0.20 -12.70 4.43
C PRO A 70 -0.80 -11.46 5.09
N GLU A 71 -0.47 -11.19 6.35
CA GLU A 71 -0.94 -9.97 7.06
C GLU A 71 -0.39 -8.70 6.42
N LEU A 72 0.88 -8.70 5.97
CA LEU A 72 1.47 -7.57 5.24
C LEU A 72 0.75 -7.30 3.92
N SER A 73 0.45 -8.33 3.14
CA SER A 73 -0.31 -8.20 1.90
C SER A 73 -1.68 -7.57 2.15
N LYS A 74 -2.40 -8.05 3.17
CA LYS A 74 -3.70 -7.48 3.57
C LYS A 74 -3.60 -6.00 3.97
N ALA A 75 -2.60 -5.64 4.75
CA ALA A 75 -2.38 -4.26 5.19
C ALA A 75 -2.10 -3.32 4.00
N ILE A 76 -1.24 -3.76 3.06
CA ILE A 76 -0.97 -2.99 1.83
C ILE A 76 -2.27 -2.84 1.03
N PHE A 77 -3.02 -3.93 0.83
CA PHE A 77 -4.27 -3.91 0.08
C PHE A 77 -5.30 -2.93 0.66
N GLY A 78 -5.41 -2.86 1.98
CA GLY A 78 -6.27 -1.89 2.67
C GLY A 78 -5.88 -0.44 2.35
N ILE A 79 -4.57 -0.13 2.35
CA ILE A 79 -4.07 1.22 2.01
C ILE A 79 -4.35 1.54 0.54
N LEU A 80 -4.02 0.64 -0.38
CA LEU A 80 -4.24 0.86 -1.82
C LEU A 80 -5.74 0.99 -2.15
N HIS A 81 -6.60 0.20 -1.50
CA HIS A 81 -8.06 0.32 -1.63
C HIS A 81 -8.54 1.71 -1.20
N ASN A 82 -8.09 2.20 -0.05
CA ASN A 82 -8.48 3.52 0.45
C ASN A 82 -8.01 4.62 -0.51
N TYR A 83 -6.78 4.52 -1.03
CA TYR A 83 -6.27 5.45 -2.02
C TYR A 83 -7.10 5.47 -3.31
N LEU A 84 -7.51 4.30 -3.83
CA LEU A 84 -8.35 4.22 -5.03
C LEU A 84 -9.77 4.79 -4.84
N ASN A 85 -10.22 4.98 -3.59
CA ASN A 85 -11.48 5.61 -3.23
C ASN A 85 -11.33 7.08 -2.79
N SER A 86 -10.13 7.66 -2.89
CA SER A 86 -9.88 9.08 -2.63
C SER A 86 -10.39 9.98 -3.78
N GLU A 87 -10.26 11.30 -3.64
CA GLU A 87 -10.74 12.26 -4.66
C GLU A 87 -10.01 12.14 -6.01
N ASN A 88 -8.71 11.81 -6.00
CA ASN A 88 -7.86 11.78 -7.20
C ASN A 88 -7.01 10.50 -7.27
N PRO A 89 -7.65 9.33 -7.46
CA PRO A 89 -6.94 8.06 -7.51
C PRO A 89 -6.11 7.94 -8.79
N ASN A 90 -4.94 7.32 -8.70
CA ASN A 90 -4.10 6.99 -9.86
C ASN A 90 -4.02 5.47 -10.05
N TYR A 91 -4.81 4.93 -10.98
CA TYR A 91 -4.89 3.49 -11.23
C TYR A 91 -3.61 2.90 -11.83
N GLU A 92 -2.89 3.66 -12.66
CA GLU A 92 -1.61 3.23 -13.24
C GLU A 92 -0.53 3.01 -12.17
N ARG A 93 -0.48 3.88 -11.15
CA ARG A 93 0.43 3.70 -10.02
C ARG A 93 0.09 2.47 -9.18
N ILE A 94 -1.21 2.24 -8.98
CA ILE A 94 -1.68 1.10 -8.18
C ILE A 94 -1.54 -0.22 -8.93
N SER A 95 -1.74 -0.25 -10.24
CA SER A 95 -1.46 -1.44 -11.04
C SER A 95 0.02 -1.82 -11.01
N LYS A 96 0.94 -0.84 -11.09
CA LYS A 96 2.38 -1.06 -10.86
C LYS A 96 2.68 -1.56 -9.45
N ALA A 97 2.01 -1.01 -8.43
CA ALA A 97 2.15 -1.46 -7.06
C ALA A 97 1.75 -2.95 -6.91
N LEU A 98 0.63 -3.34 -7.51
CA LEU A 98 0.16 -4.74 -7.52
C LEU A 98 1.14 -5.67 -8.25
N PHE A 99 1.70 -5.23 -9.37
CA PHE A 99 2.75 -5.96 -10.08
C PHE A 99 4.00 -6.18 -9.21
N ASP A 100 4.50 -5.13 -8.55
CA ASP A 100 5.66 -5.24 -7.66
C ASP A 100 5.38 -6.15 -6.45
N MET A 101 4.15 -6.10 -5.88
CA MET A 101 3.74 -7.05 -4.84
C MET A 101 3.79 -8.50 -5.34
N TYR A 102 3.37 -8.76 -6.58
CA TYR A 102 3.49 -10.08 -7.20
C TYR A 102 4.96 -10.52 -7.29
N MET A 103 5.84 -9.64 -7.77
CA MET A 103 7.27 -9.91 -7.90
C MET A 103 7.97 -10.18 -6.56
N GLU A 104 7.53 -9.53 -5.47
CA GLU A 104 8.04 -9.72 -4.11
C GLU A 104 7.40 -10.92 -3.37
N ASN A 105 6.53 -11.66 -4.06
CA ASN A 105 5.76 -12.78 -3.49
C ASN A 105 4.95 -12.33 -2.26
N LEU A 106 4.31 -11.16 -2.36
CA LEU A 106 3.31 -10.61 -1.43
C LEU A 106 1.89 -10.84 -1.96
N ILE A 107 1.67 -11.99 -2.58
CA ILE A 107 0.36 -12.39 -3.12
C ILE A 107 -0.49 -13.04 -2.02
N PRO A 108 -1.78 -12.70 -1.89
CA PRO A 108 -2.65 -13.33 -0.90
C PRO A 108 -2.99 -14.78 -1.28
N ASP A 109 -3.16 -15.05 -2.58
CA ASP A 109 -3.36 -16.37 -3.16
C ASP A 109 -2.98 -16.39 -4.65
N SER A 110 -2.91 -17.58 -5.24
CA SER A 110 -2.47 -17.77 -6.62
C SER A 110 -3.41 -17.15 -7.66
N GLU A 111 -4.71 -17.13 -7.38
CA GLU A 111 -5.71 -16.55 -8.28
C GLU A 111 -5.56 -15.04 -8.34
N SER A 112 -5.45 -14.39 -7.18
CA SER A 112 -5.18 -12.95 -7.07
C SER A 112 -3.90 -12.55 -7.79
N GLY A 113 -2.85 -13.39 -7.69
CA GLY A 113 -1.58 -13.15 -8.38
C GLY A 113 -1.71 -13.01 -9.90
N GLN A 114 -2.64 -13.75 -10.53
CA GLN A 114 -2.88 -13.64 -11.98
C GLN A 114 -3.45 -12.29 -12.38
N TYR A 115 -4.35 -11.73 -11.58
CA TYR A 115 -4.90 -10.40 -11.80
C TYR A 115 -3.87 -9.30 -11.50
N MET A 116 -3.13 -9.44 -10.39
CA MET A 116 -2.14 -8.45 -9.96
C MET A 116 -1.05 -8.21 -11.02
N VAL A 117 -0.60 -9.28 -11.70
CA VAL A 117 0.45 -9.18 -12.72
C VAL A 117 -0.07 -8.59 -14.04
N SER A 118 -1.37 -8.68 -14.33
CA SER A 118 -1.93 -8.28 -15.63
C SER A 118 -2.48 -6.86 -15.66
N TYR A 119 -2.97 -6.31 -14.54
CA TYR A 119 -3.66 -5.02 -14.54
C TYR A 119 -2.88 -3.86 -15.15
N TRP A 120 -1.54 -3.86 -15.02
CA TRP A 120 -0.75 -2.76 -15.57
C TRP A 120 -0.78 -2.76 -17.09
N ASP A 121 -0.58 -3.92 -17.71
CA ASP A 121 -0.65 -4.08 -19.17
C ASP A 121 -2.10 -3.93 -19.67
N GLU A 122 -3.07 -4.50 -18.96
CA GLU A 122 -4.49 -4.41 -19.35
C GLU A 122 -4.98 -2.95 -19.36
N LEU A 123 -4.61 -2.16 -18.36
CA LEU A 123 -5.00 -0.76 -18.29
C LEU A 123 -4.38 0.06 -19.43
N ASP A 124 -3.09 -0.12 -19.72
CA ASP A 124 -2.39 0.56 -20.82
C ASP A 124 -3.04 0.21 -22.17
N LEU A 125 -3.32 -1.07 -22.42
CA LEU A 125 -3.98 -1.52 -23.65
C LEU A 125 -5.42 -1.00 -23.78
N ALA A 126 -6.15 -0.89 -22.68
CA ALA A 126 -7.51 -0.35 -22.67
C ALA A 126 -7.54 1.16 -22.94
N GLU A 127 -6.62 1.92 -22.33
CA GLU A 127 -6.49 3.36 -22.56
C GLU A 127 -6.10 3.69 -24.00
N LEU A 128 -5.33 2.81 -24.65
CA LEU A 128 -5.01 2.89 -26.08
C LEU A 128 -6.13 2.38 -27.01
N GLY A 129 -7.21 1.80 -26.45
CA GLY A 129 -8.35 1.27 -27.20
C GLY A 129 -8.11 -0.08 -27.88
N TYR A 130 -7.10 -0.84 -27.45
CA TYR A 130 -6.75 -2.14 -28.04
C TYR A 130 -7.38 -3.34 -27.34
N TYR A 131 -7.68 -3.26 -26.04
CA TYR A 131 -8.20 -4.39 -25.27
C TYR A 131 -9.05 -3.93 -24.07
N GLY A 132 -10.21 -4.55 -23.87
CA GLY A 132 -11.04 -4.35 -22.68
C GLY A 132 -11.68 -2.95 -22.59
N ASP A 133 -12.30 -2.68 -21.43
CA ASP A 133 -12.85 -1.38 -21.07
C ASP A 133 -12.14 -0.87 -19.80
N VAL A 134 -11.77 0.42 -19.82
CA VAL A 134 -11.00 1.06 -18.75
C VAL A 134 -11.75 1.03 -17.42
N GLU A 135 -13.07 1.28 -17.43
CA GLU A 135 -13.86 1.33 -16.20
C GLU A 135 -14.12 -0.07 -15.63
N ASP A 136 -14.27 -1.08 -16.49
CA ASP A 136 -14.36 -2.48 -16.07
C ASP A 136 -13.06 -2.93 -15.37
N ILE A 137 -11.89 -2.59 -15.92
CA ILE A 137 -10.58 -2.91 -15.31
C ILE A 137 -10.41 -2.19 -13.97
N LYS A 138 -10.71 -0.90 -13.90
CA LYS A 138 -10.67 -0.12 -12.64
C LYS A 138 -11.61 -0.71 -11.58
N SER A 139 -12.81 -1.14 -11.99
CA SER A 139 -13.78 -1.79 -11.11
C SER A 139 -13.25 -3.14 -10.59
N SER A 140 -12.70 -3.96 -11.47
CA SER A 140 -12.04 -5.22 -11.13
C SER A 140 -10.94 -5.03 -10.10
N MET A 141 -10.05 -4.05 -10.31
CA MET A 141 -8.95 -3.73 -9.38
C MET A 141 -9.46 -3.31 -7.99
N ARG A 142 -10.49 -2.46 -7.91
CA ARG A 142 -11.11 -2.08 -6.63
C ARG A 142 -11.71 -3.28 -5.92
N ASN A 143 -12.37 -4.18 -6.65
CA ASN A 143 -12.99 -5.37 -6.09
C ASN A 143 -11.94 -6.34 -5.53
N LEU A 144 -10.85 -6.59 -6.28
CA LEU A 144 -9.75 -7.42 -5.79
C LEU A 144 -9.21 -6.89 -4.45
N LEU A 145 -8.89 -5.59 -4.39
CA LEU A 145 -8.36 -4.97 -3.19
C LEU A 145 -9.34 -5.06 -2.01
N LYS A 146 -10.63 -4.83 -2.26
CA LYS A 146 -11.70 -4.90 -1.26
C LYS A 146 -11.91 -6.30 -0.70
N GLU A 147 -11.82 -7.33 -1.54
CA GLU A 147 -12.02 -8.72 -1.13
C GLU A 147 -10.86 -9.23 -0.30
N LYS A 148 -9.63 -8.86 -0.67
CA LYS A 148 -8.41 -9.39 -0.08
C LYS A 148 -7.86 -8.56 1.09
N MET A 149 -8.44 -7.40 1.40
CA MET A 149 -8.12 -6.65 2.62
C MET A 149 -8.80 -7.20 3.90
N ARG A 150 -9.64 -8.24 3.78
CA ARG A 150 -10.41 -8.84 4.89
C ARG A 150 -9.66 -9.97 5.60
#